data_AF-A2XK24-F1
#
_entry.id   AF-A2XK24-F1
#
_cell.length_a   1.000
_cell.length_b   1.000
_cell.length_c   1.000
_cell.angle_alpha   90.00
_cell.angle_beta   90.00
_cell.angle_gamma   90.00
#
_symmetry.space_group_name_H-M   'P 1'
#
loop_
_entity.id
_entity.type
_entity.pdbx_description
1 polymer ?
#
loop_
_entity_poly.entity_id
_entity_poly.type
_entity_poly.pdbx_seq_one_letter_code
_entity_poly.pdbx_strand_id
1 'polypeptide(L)'
;MAAALARRGGGGLARALARGRGMCSATAAERAAGAALTSEELMRMERERSAHNYHPIPVVFSKGEGSHILDPEGNKYIDFLSAYSAVNQGHCHPKVLRALKEHGRKAHTEF
;
A
#
# COMPACT_ATOMS: atom_id res chain seq x y z
N MET A 1 -15.34 -54.48 20.48
CA MET A 1 -15.04 -55.17 19.21
C MET A 1 -14.03 -54.31 18.44
N ALA A 2 -12.88 -54.92 18.10
CA ALA A 2 -11.73 -54.51 17.27
C ALA A 2 -11.69 -53.07 16.69
N ALA A 3 -10.69 -52.20 16.95
CA ALA A 3 -9.22 -52.30 16.78
C ALA A 3 -8.74 -52.33 15.33
N ALA A 4 -8.01 -51.28 14.89
CA ALA A 4 -6.77 -51.40 14.10
C ALA A 4 -6.08 -50.02 13.89
N LEU A 5 -5.00 -49.82 14.63
CA LEU A 5 -3.92 -48.89 14.31
C LEU A 5 -3.10 -49.42 13.11
N ALA A 6 -2.58 -48.54 12.26
CA ALA A 6 -1.44 -48.83 11.40
C ALA A 6 -0.34 -47.78 11.63
N ARG A 7 0.89 -48.29 11.73
CA ARG A 7 2.09 -47.62 12.24
C ARG A 7 2.92 -46.94 11.15
N ARG A 8 3.73 -45.98 11.63
CA ARG A 8 4.93 -45.29 11.09
C ARG A 8 5.78 -45.98 10.02
N GLY A 9 6.35 -45.14 9.14
CA GLY A 9 7.70 -45.18 8.55
C GLY A 9 7.88 -43.94 7.64
N GLY A 10 8.95 -43.15 7.62
CA GLY A 10 10.31 -43.27 8.13
C GLY A 10 11.33 -43.22 6.98
N GLY A 11 11.83 -42.02 6.63
CA GLY A 11 13.12 -41.82 5.94
C GLY A 11 13.09 -41.54 4.43
N GLY A 12 13.81 -40.49 4.00
CA GLY A 12 14.13 -40.27 2.59
C GLY A 12 14.52 -38.84 2.21
N LEU A 13 15.59 -38.29 2.78
CA LEU A 13 16.28 -37.12 2.20
C LEU A 13 16.83 -37.51 0.82
N ALA A 14 16.36 -36.87 -0.25
CA ALA A 14 17.05 -36.87 -1.54
C ALA A 14 17.03 -35.45 -2.12
N ARG A 15 18.16 -34.77 -1.89
CA ARG A 15 18.56 -33.51 -2.48
C ARG A 15 18.94 -33.77 -3.95
N ALA A 16 18.21 -33.17 -4.89
CA ALA A 16 18.63 -33.09 -6.29
C ALA A 16 18.64 -31.63 -6.74
N LEU A 17 19.85 -31.14 -6.98
CA LEU A 17 20.18 -29.84 -7.54
C LEU A 17 19.74 -29.78 -9.01
N ALA A 18 18.93 -28.78 -9.37
CA ALA A 18 18.86 -28.30 -10.75
C ALA A 18 19.03 -26.77 -10.72
N ARG A 19 20.25 -26.34 -11.05
CA ARG A 19 20.57 -24.96 -11.40
C ARG A 19 19.99 -24.70 -12.79
N GLY A 20 19.11 -23.71 -12.90
CA GLY A 20 18.67 -23.14 -14.16
C GLY A 20 18.35 -21.67 -13.94
N ARG A 21 19.27 -20.79 -14.37
CA ARG A 21 19.05 -19.35 -14.40
C ARG A 21 17.84 -19.03 -15.28
N GLY A 22 16.85 -18.38 -14.70
CA GLY A 22 15.79 -17.69 -15.42
C GLY A 22 15.33 -16.52 -14.54
N MET A 23 16.10 -15.43 -14.53
CA MET A 23 15.60 -14.16 -14.01
C MET A 23 14.50 -13.70 -14.96
N CYS A 24 13.27 -14.15 -14.72
CA CYS A 24 12.10 -13.57 -15.33
C CYS A 24 12.02 -12.14 -14.79
N SER A 25 12.37 -11.16 -15.63
CA SER A 25 12.17 -9.75 -15.30
C SER A 25 10.68 -9.52 -15.18
N ALA A 26 10.18 -9.42 -13.94
CA ALA A 26 8.82 -9.00 -13.69
C ALA A 26 8.53 -7.73 -14.51
N THR A 27 7.48 -7.80 -15.32
CA THR A 27 7.01 -6.72 -16.18
C THR A 27 6.67 -5.48 -15.33
N ALA A 28 6.71 -4.29 -15.92
CA ALA A 28 6.30 -3.06 -15.23
C ALA A 28 4.85 -3.16 -14.69
N ALA A 29 4.01 -3.98 -15.34
CA ALA A 29 2.66 -4.31 -14.89
C ALA A 29 2.67 -5.24 -13.65
N GLU A 30 3.55 -6.23 -13.57
CA GLU A 30 3.71 -7.08 -12.37
C GLU A 30 4.30 -6.31 -11.17
N ARG A 31 5.13 -5.29 -11.41
CA ARG A 31 5.55 -4.36 -10.34
C ARG A 31 4.42 -3.43 -9.88
N ALA A 32 3.49 -3.10 -10.77
CA ALA A 32 2.30 -2.32 -10.43
C ALA A 32 1.20 -3.18 -9.75
N ALA A 33 1.24 -4.50 -9.95
CA ALA A 33 0.30 -5.48 -9.40
C ALA A 33 0.86 -6.23 -8.17
N GLY A 34 1.80 -5.64 -7.43
CA GLY A 34 1.92 -6.01 -6.02
C GLY A 34 0.58 -5.70 -5.37
N ALA A 35 -0.09 -6.71 -4.79
CA ALA A 35 -1.40 -6.55 -4.17
C ALA A 35 -1.41 -5.26 -3.33
N ALA A 36 -2.32 -4.34 -3.66
CA ALA A 36 -2.43 -3.08 -2.92
C ALA A 36 -2.64 -3.42 -1.44
N LEU A 37 -1.86 -2.80 -0.56
CA LEU A 37 -1.98 -3.02 0.89
C LEU A 37 -3.37 -2.59 1.36
N THR A 38 -3.98 -3.39 2.23
CA THR A 38 -5.28 -3.05 2.82
C THR A 38 -5.15 -1.97 3.88
N SER A 39 -6.27 -1.31 4.21
CA SER A 39 -6.37 -0.39 5.35
C SER A 39 -5.88 -1.04 6.65
N GLU A 40 -6.20 -2.32 6.88
CA GLU A 40 -5.78 -3.05 8.07
C GLU A 40 -4.27 -3.24 8.14
N GLU A 41 -3.65 -3.63 7.02
CA GLU A 41 -2.20 -3.80 6.92
C GLU A 41 -1.46 -2.48 7.14
N LEU A 42 -1.98 -1.38 6.58
CA LEU A 42 -1.39 -0.05 6.71
C LEU A 42 -1.51 0.48 8.15
N MET A 43 -2.67 0.34 8.79
CA MET A 43 -2.84 0.70 10.21
C MET A 43 -1.96 -0.15 11.12
N ARG A 44 -1.73 -1.43 10.79
CA ARG A 44 -0.79 -2.29 11.52
C ARG A 44 0.65 -1.79 11.36
N MET A 45 1.06 -1.46 10.14
CA MET A 45 2.39 -0.92 9.87
C MET A 45 2.65 0.40 10.60
N GLU A 46 1.66 1.30 10.65
CA GLU A 46 1.74 2.54 11.42
C GLU A 46 1.94 2.25 12.90
N ARG A 47 1.12 1.37 13.50
CA ARG A 47 1.27 0.99 14.92
C ARG A 47 2.65 0.40 15.25
N GLU A 48 3.23 -0.37 14.34
CA GLU A 48 4.53 -1.02 14.57
C GLU A 48 5.72 -0.07 14.34
N ARG A 49 5.59 0.95 13.49
CA ARG A 49 6.74 1.70 12.95
C ARG A 49 6.70 3.21 13.18
N SER A 50 5.56 3.77 13.55
CA SER A 50 5.38 5.20 13.82
C SER A 50 5.32 5.49 15.32
N ALA A 51 5.64 6.72 15.72
CA ALA A 51 5.46 7.16 17.11
C ALA A 51 3.97 7.26 17.48
N HIS A 52 3.61 6.92 18.72
CA HIS A 52 2.21 6.85 19.18
C HIS A 52 1.74 8.17 19.83
N ASN A 53 1.75 9.26 19.06
CA ASN A 53 1.35 10.60 19.53
C ASN A 53 -0.03 11.06 19.01
N TYR A 54 -0.69 10.25 18.18
CA TYR A 54 -2.04 10.51 17.67
C TYR A 54 -2.99 9.36 18.01
N HIS A 55 -4.28 9.66 18.04
CA HIS A 55 -5.36 8.68 18.09
C HIS A 55 -6.28 8.90 16.87
N PRO A 56 -5.87 8.43 15.68
CA PRO A 56 -6.61 8.68 14.44
C PRO A 56 -7.92 7.88 14.40
N ILE A 57 -8.90 8.41 13.68
CA ILE A 57 -10.11 7.66 13.29
C ILE A 57 -9.65 6.46 12.44
N PRO A 58 -10.22 5.25 12.60
CA PRO A 58 -9.75 4.04 11.92
C PRO A 58 -10.15 4.02 10.43
N VAL A 59 -9.56 4.91 9.65
CA VAL A 59 -9.74 5.06 8.20
C VAL A 59 -8.39 5.40 7.57
N VAL A 60 -8.11 4.81 6.42
CA VAL A 60 -6.88 5.06 5.65
C VAL A 60 -7.26 5.71 4.32
N PHE A 61 -6.51 6.73 3.90
CA PHE A 61 -6.76 7.41 2.63
C PHE A 61 -5.76 6.91 1.57
N SER A 62 -6.26 6.48 0.41
CA SER A 62 -5.46 6.08 -0.76
C SER A 62 -5.42 7.18 -1.84
N LYS A 63 -6.51 7.94 -1.99
CA LYS A 63 -6.64 9.03 -2.97
C LYS A 63 -7.59 10.12 -2.46
N GLY A 64 -7.33 11.37 -2.83
CA GLY A 64 -8.25 12.49 -2.60
C GLY A 64 -8.45 13.33 -3.88
N GLU A 65 -9.70 13.78 -4.10
CA GLU A 65 -10.08 14.66 -5.21
C GLU A 65 -11.27 15.55 -4.82
N GLY A 66 -11.07 16.87 -4.85
CA GLY A 66 -12.10 17.83 -4.41
C GLY A 66 -12.46 17.61 -2.94
N SER A 67 -13.76 17.49 -2.64
CA SER A 67 -14.25 17.21 -1.29
C SER A 67 -14.30 15.71 -0.94
N HIS A 68 -13.79 14.83 -1.81
CA HIS A 68 -13.89 13.38 -1.63
C HIS A 68 -12.54 12.72 -1.44
N ILE A 69 -12.56 11.63 -0.68
CA ILE A 69 -11.44 10.74 -0.43
C ILE A 69 -11.86 9.29 -0.69
N LEU A 70 -10.88 8.45 -1.04
CA LEU A 70 -11.03 7.01 -1.17
C LEU A 70 -10.08 6.29 -0.22
N ASP A 71 -10.46 5.12 0.27
CA ASP A 71 -9.57 4.19 0.96
C ASP A 71 -8.94 3.17 -0.02
N PRO A 72 -8.01 2.32 0.41
CA PRO A 72 -7.43 1.26 -0.43
C PRO A 72 -8.44 0.24 -0.96
N GLU A 73 -9.54 0.00 -0.23
CA GLU A 73 -10.62 -0.91 -0.61
C GLU A 73 -11.57 -0.30 -1.66
N GLY A 74 -11.47 1.00 -1.92
CA GLY A 74 -12.27 1.73 -2.90
C GLY A 74 -13.54 2.37 -2.34
N ASN A 75 -13.75 2.34 -1.02
CA ASN A 75 -14.84 3.08 -0.38
C ASN A 75 -14.60 4.58 -0.53
N LYS A 76 -15.67 5.34 -0.77
CA LYS A 76 -15.61 6.78 -1.02
C LYS A 76 -16.30 7.55 0.11
N TYR A 77 -15.65 8.58 0.61
CA TYR A 77 -16.13 9.42 1.70
C TYR A 77 -16.11 10.91 1.31
N ILE A 78 -16.92 11.72 1.99
CA ILE A 78 -16.83 13.18 1.94
C ILE A 78 -15.94 13.64 3.10
N ASP A 79 -14.90 14.41 2.80
CA ASP A 79 -14.03 14.99 3.81
C ASP A 79 -14.68 16.23 4.42
N PHE A 80 -15.09 16.12 5.69
CA PHE A 80 -15.66 17.20 6.49
C PHE A 80 -14.65 17.86 7.45
N LEU A 81 -13.40 17.40 7.48
CA LEU A 81 -12.34 17.98 8.30
C LEU A 81 -11.46 18.94 7.50
N SER A 82 -11.23 18.64 6.21
CA SER A 82 -10.40 19.43 5.28
C SER A 82 -8.98 19.69 5.82
N ALA A 83 -8.41 18.70 6.52
CA ALA A 83 -7.15 18.78 7.25
C ALA A 83 -7.02 20.08 8.08
N TYR A 84 -7.95 20.29 9.01
CA TYR A 84 -8.03 21.52 9.82
C TYR A 84 -8.08 22.80 8.96
N SER A 85 -8.96 22.80 7.95
CA SER A 85 -9.16 23.90 6.99
C SER A 85 -7.96 24.24 6.09
N ALA A 86 -6.92 23.40 6.04
CA ALA A 86 -5.81 23.58 5.10
C ALA A 86 -6.23 23.31 3.65
N VAL A 87 -7.18 22.38 3.44
CA VAL A 87 -7.58 21.87 2.11
C VAL A 87 -8.89 22.50 1.65
N ASN A 88 -9.09 23.81 1.88
CA ASN A 88 -10.32 24.52 1.54
C ASN A 88 -10.65 24.50 0.04
N GLN A 89 -9.65 24.41 -0.83
CA GLN A 89 -9.81 24.35 -2.29
C GLN A 89 -10.14 22.93 -2.78
N GLY A 90 -10.14 21.94 -1.86
CA GLY A 90 -10.29 20.52 -2.17
C GLY A 90 -8.96 19.82 -2.46
N HIS A 91 -8.95 18.52 -2.19
CA HIS A 91 -7.81 17.63 -2.44
C HIS A 91 -7.38 17.68 -3.90
N CYS A 92 -6.06 17.73 -4.14
CA CYS A 92 -5.45 17.68 -5.47
C CYS A 92 -5.99 18.72 -6.47
N HIS A 93 -6.37 19.93 -6.01
CA HIS A 93 -6.94 20.96 -6.89
C HIS A 93 -6.05 21.25 -8.13
N PRO A 94 -6.58 21.17 -9.37
CA PRO A 94 -5.76 21.19 -10.58
C PRO A 94 -4.86 22.41 -10.76
N LYS A 95 -5.33 23.60 -10.33
CA LYS A 95 -4.54 24.83 -10.42
C LYS A 95 -3.34 24.81 -9.47
N VAL A 96 -3.52 24.30 -8.25
CA VAL A 96 -2.46 24.21 -7.23
C VAL A 96 -1.42 23.19 -7.66
N LEU A 97 -1.88 22.01 -8.09
CA LEU A 97 -1.00 20.95 -8.58
C LEU A 97 -0.17 21.39 -9.80
N ARG A 98 -0.79 22.12 -10.74
CA ARG A 98 -0.09 22.67 -11.90
C ARG A 98 1.00 23.67 -11.49
N ALA A 99 0.67 24.61 -10.60
CA ALA A 99 1.62 25.61 -10.11
C ALA A 99 2.83 24.95 -9.42
N LEU A 100 2.58 23.95 -8.57
CA LEU A 100 3.64 23.16 -7.91
C LEU A 100 4.56 22.46 -8.93
N LYS A 101 3.97 21.77 -9.91
CA LYS A 101 4.73 21.05 -10.96
C LYS A 101 5.55 21.98 -11.84
N GLU A 102 5.01 23.14 -12.20
CA GLU A 102 5.71 24.13 -13.01
C GLU A 102 6.92 24.69 -12.25
N HIS A 103 6.71 25.09 -10.99
CA HIS A 103 7.78 25.63 -10.16
C HIS A 103 8.89 24.59 -9.90
N GLY A 104 8.52 23.35 -9.55
CA GLY A 104 9.50 22.29 -9.31
C GLY A 104 10.39 21.98 -10.51
N ARG A 105 9.87 22.09 -11.73
CA ARG A 105 10.68 21.96 -12.96
C ARG A 105 11.66 23.12 -13.13
N LYS A 106 11.20 24.35 -12.91
CA LYS A 106 12.05 25.56 -13.02
C LYS A 106 13.18 25.53 -12.00
N ALA A 107 12.85 25.25 -10.74
CA ALA A 107 13.85 25.20 -9.67
C ALA A 107 14.93 24.14 -9.91
N HIS A 108 14.61 23.00 -10.52
CA HIS A 108 15.61 21.97 -10.87
C HIS A 108 16.57 22.42 -11.99
N THR A 109 16.15 23.31 -12.89
CA THR A 109 16.95 23.72 -14.06
C THR A 109 17.77 24.99 -13.85
N GLU A 110 17.59 25.69 -12.73
CA GLU A 110 18.24 26.98 -12.43
C GLU A 110 19.36 26.90 -11.37
N PHE A 111 19.88 25.69 -11.11
CA PHE A 111 21.13 25.44 -10.37
C PHE A 111 22.11 24.67 -11.25
#